data_AF-A0A939HS64-F1
#
_entry.id   AF-A0A939HS64-F1
#
_cell.length_a   1.000
_cell.length_b   1.000
_cell.length_c   1.000
_cell.angle_alpha   90.00
_cell.angle_beta   90.00
_cell.angle_gamma   90.00
#
_symmetry.space_group_name_H-M   'P 1'
#
loop_
_entity.id
_entity.type
_entity.pdbx_description
1 polymer ?
#
loop_
_entity_poly.entity_id
_entity_poly.type
_entity_poly.pdbx_seq_one_letter_code
_entity_poly.pdbx_strand_id
1 'polypeptide(L)'
;MSTVADGLDKVLKLRGVEYEWSPEEENAQPGMHVGLIAQEVEKVIPEAVATDSKGYKAVAYMDLVPLLIEAVKEQQQTISVLQAEVKSLQDRVSSNQV
;
A
#
# COMPACT_ATOMS: atom_id res chain seq x y z
N MET A 1 13.36 -3.57 18.36
CA MET A 1 12.57 -2.92 17.29
C MET A 1 13.08 -3.48 15.97
N SER A 2 12.18 -3.82 15.04
CA SER A 2 12.51 -4.35 13.71
C SER A 2 11.82 -3.50 12.64
N THR A 3 12.43 -3.43 11.46
CA THR A 3 11.82 -2.79 10.28
C THR A 3 10.54 -3.53 9.88
N VAL A 4 9.55 -2.79 9.38
CA VAL A 4 8.36 -3.38 8.77
C VAL A 4 8.80 -4.10 7.50
N ALA A 5 8.64 -5.43 7.48
CA ALA A 5 9.01 -6.25 6.33
C ALA A 5 7.89 -6.26 5.27
N ASP A 6 8.31 -6.47 4.03
CA ASP A 6 7.45 -6.72 2.87
C ASP A 6 6.44 -5.58 2.63
N GLY A 7 6.90 -4.35 2.77
CA GLY A 7 6.06 -3.16 2.70
C GLY A 7 5.34 -3.07 1.36
N LEU A 8 6.09 -3.25 0.26
CA LEU A 8 5.56 -3.16 -1.09
C LEU A 8 4.61 -4.32 -1.38
N ASP A 9 4.97 -5.55 -1.03
CA ASP A 9 4.11 -6.73 -1.26
C ASP A 9 2.77 -6.61 -0.53
N LYS A 10 2.77 -6.15 0.72
CA LYS A 10 1.54 -5.89 1.49
C LYS A 10 0.70 -4.81 0.83
N VAL A 11 1.29 -3.68 0.44
CA VAL A 11 0.57 -2.58 -0.22
C VAL A 11 -0.04 -3.03 -1.55
N LEU A 12 0.67 -3.84 -2.35
CA LEU A 12 0.18 -4.37 -3.62
C LEU A 12 -1.02 -5.31 -3.50
N LYS A 13 -1.25 -5.89 -2.31
CA LYS A 13 -2.44 -6.72 -2.01
C LYS A 13 -3.65 -5.92 -1.56
N LEU A 14 -3.47 -4.65 -1.22
CA LEU A 14 -4.56 -3.77 -0.81
C LEU A 14 -5.27 -3.18 -2.03
N ARG A 15 -6.55 -2.90 -1.86
CA ARG A 15 -7.38 -2.28 -2.88
C ARG A 15 -7.99 -0.99 -2.35
N GLY A 16 -7.65 0.12 -2.99
CA GLY A 16 -8.36 1.38 -2.81
C GLY A 16 -9.77 1.27 -3.40
N VAL A 17 -10.77 1.76 -2.67
CA VAL A 17 -12.17 1.75 -3.09
C VAL A 17 -12.76 3.14 -3.00
N GLU A 18 -13.69 3.42 -3.90
CA GLU A 18 -14.62 4.53 -3.79
C GLU A 18 -15.93 4.01 -3.20
N TYR A 19 -16.50 4.73 -2.24
CA TYR A 19 -17.74 4.34 -1.58
C TYR A 19 -18.54 5.55 -1.10
N GLU A 20 -19.84 5.35 -0.89
CA GLU A 20 -20.73 6.30 -0.23
C GLU A 20 -21.32 5.61 1.00
N TRP A 21 -21.43 6.36 2.10
CA TRP A 21 -22.04 5.85 3.33
C TRP A 21 -23.55 5.64 3.12
N SER A 22 -24.12 4.62 3.79
CA SER A 22 -25.58 4.50 3.83
C SER A 22 -26.17 5.73 4.53
N PRO A 23 -27.27 6.32 4.02
CA PRO A 23 -27.94 7.46 4.66
C PRO A 23 -28.39 7.18 6.10
N GLU A 24 -28.54 5.90 6.46
CA GLU A 24 -29.00 5.43 7.77
C GLU A 24 -27.86 5.34 8.80
N GLU A 25 -26.59 5.50 8.39
CA GLU A 25 -25.47 5.44 9.30
C GLU A 25 -25.31 6.72 10.14
N GLU A 26 -25.31 6.55 11.46
CA GLU A 26 -25.06 7.62 12.41
C GLU A 26 -23.62 8.11 12.21
N ASN A 27 -23.47 9.36 11.78
CA ASN A 27 -22.20 10.01 11.36
C ASN A 27 -21.74 9.77 9.92
N ALA A 28 -22.60 9.23 9.05
CA ALA A 28 -22.35 9.19 7.62
C ALA A 28 -22.06 10.60 7.07
N GLN A 29 -20.90 10.78 6.45
CA GLN A 29 -20.63 11.97 5.67
C GLN A 29 -21.19 11.76 4.26
N PRO A 30 -22.11 12.60 3.78
CA PRO A 30 -22.68 12.43 2.44
C PRO A 30 -21.61 12.62 1.36
N GLY A 31 -21.80 11.97 0.22
CA GLY A 31 -20.93 12.07 -0.95
C GLY A 31 -19.95 10.91 -1.11
N MET A 32 -19.16 10.99 -2.18
CA MET A 32 -18.17 9.97 -2.53
C MET A 32 -16.90 10.10 -1.69
N HIS A 33 -16.48 9.00 -1.10
CA HIS A 33 -15.28 8.86 -0.28
C HIS A 33 -14.32 7.87 -0.92
N VAL A 34 -13.03 8.01 -0.59
CA VAL A 34 -11.99 7.03 -0.94
C VAL A 34 -11.50 6.38 0.35
N GLY A 35 -11.32 5.07 0.33
CA GLY A 35 -10.80 4.34 1.48
C GLY A 35 -10.40 2.91 1.17
N LEU A 36 -10.38 2.11 2.22
CA LEU A 36 -10.04 0.69 2.21
C LEU A 36 -11.15 -0.10 2.91
N ILE A 37 -11.32 -1.35 2.51
CA ILE A 37 -12.24 -2.28 3.18
C ILE A 37 -11.51 -2.95 4.35
N ALA A 38 -11.96 -2.73 5.57
CA ALA A 38 -11.28 -3.21 6.78
C ALA A 38 -11.06 -4.74 6.78
N GLN A 39 -12.01 -5.53 6.27
CA GLN A 39 -11.89 -6.98 6.15
C GLN A 39 -10.87 -7.43 5.10
N GLU A 40 -10.60 -6.61 4.08
CA GLU A 40 -9.53 -6.86 3.11
C GLU A 40 -8.18 -6.50 3.72
N VAL A 41 -8.08 -5.35 4.40
CA VAL A 41 -6.87 -4.93 5.11
C VAL A 41 -6.48 -5.95 6.17
N GLU A 42 -7.42 -6.47 6.96
CA GLU A 42 -7.14 -7.44 8.03
C GLU A 42 -6.45 -8.72 7.53
N LYS A 43 -6.76 -9.17 6.31
CA LYS A 43 -6.14 -10.35 5.71
C LYS A 43 -4.66 -10.15 5.37
N VAL A 44 -4.22 -8.90 5.25
CA VAL A 44 -2.87 -8.52 4.81
C VAL A 44 -2.06 -7.90 5.95
N ILE A 45 -2.72 -7.04 6.74
CA ILE A 45 -2.15 -6.20 7.80
C ILE A 45 -3.15 -6.19 8.98
N PRO A 46 -3.33 -7.31 9.71
CA PRO A 46 -4.27 -7.40 10.81
C PRO A 46 -4.02 -6.35 11.91
N GLU A 47 -2.77 -5.93 12.09
CA GLU A 47 -2.37 -4.89 13.04
C GLU A 47 -2.94 -3.50 12.73
N ALA A 48 -3.33 -3.23 11.48
CA ALA A 48 -3.91 -1.95 11.06
C ALA A 48 -5.45 -1.96 11.11
N VAL A 49 -6.06 -2.95 11.78
CA VAL A 49 -7.52 -3.07 11.91
C VAL A 49 -7.92 -3.20 13.37
N ALA A 50 -8.79 -2.31 13.80
CA ALA A 50 -9.43 -2.38 15.11
C ALA A 50 -10.83 -2.99 14.96
N THR A 51 -11.23 -3.85 15.90
CA THR A 51 -12.59 -4.38 15.99
C THR A 51 -13.21 -3.90 17.30
N ASP A 52 -14.40 -3.29 17.23
CA ASP A 52 -15.11 -2.84 18.43
C ASP A 52 -15.84 -3.99 19.15
N SER A 53 -16.47 -3.69 20.30
CA SER A 53 -17.20 -4.69 21.09
C SER A 53 -18.44 -5.27 20.40
N LYS A 54 -18.90 -4.64 19.31
CA LYS A 54 -20.04 -5.08 18.48
C LYS A 54 -19.58 -5.84 17.23
N GLY A 55 -18.28 -5.94 16.98
CA GLY A 55 -17.70 -6.63 15.83
C GLY A 55 -17.50 -5.76 14.59
N TYR A 56 -17.72 -4.44 14.67
CA TYR A 56 -17.42 -3.53 13.57
C TYR A 56 -15.92 -3.32 13.43
N LYS A 57 -15.43 -3.37 12.19
CA LYS A 57 -14.01 -3.24 11.88
C LYS A 57 -13.72 -1.87 11.29
N ALA A 58 -12.66 -1.23 11.77
CA ALA A 58 -12.18 0.05 11.29
C ALA A 58 -10.70 -0.03 10.95
N VAL A 59 -10.28 0.67 9.89
CA VAL A 59 -8.87 0.75 9.49
C VAL A 59 -8.18 1.85 10.29
N ALA A 60 -7.06 1.51 10.93
CA ALA A 60 -6.16 2.45 11.58
C ALA A 60 -5.18 3.03 10.54
N TYR A 61 -5.60 4.07 9.83
CA TYR A 61 -4.81 4.66 8.73
C TYR A 61 -3.41 5.14 9.15
N MET A 62 -3.23 5.53 10.42
CA MET A 62 -1.92 5.94 10.94
C MET A 62 -0.92 4.78 10.98
N ASP A 63 -1.39 3.55 11.19
CA ASP A 63 -0.55 2.35 11.23
C ASP A 63 -0.11 1.92 9.82
N LEU A 64 -0.77 2.43 8.77
CA LEU A 64 -0.34 2.22 7.39
C LEU A 64 0.85 3.11 7.01
N VAL A 65 1.11 4.22 7.71
CA VAL A 65 2.16 5.18 7.33
C VAL A 65 3.57 4.55 7.35
N PRO A 66 4.00 3.84 8.42
CA PRO A 66 5.30 3.17 8.43
C PRO A 66 5.44 2.12 7.33
N LEU A 67 4.36 1.38 7.04
CA LEU A 67 4.33 0.40 5.96
C LEU A 67 4.53 1.05 4.59
N LEU A 68 3.82 2.16 4.32
CA LEU A 68 3.95 2.91 3.08
C LEU A 68 5.37 3.48 2.89
N ILE A 69 6.02 3.91 3.97
CA ILE A 69 7.41 4.37 3.94
C ILE A 69 8.35 3.23 3.46
N GLU A 70 8.22 2.03 4.02
CA GLU A 70 9.05 0.90 3.59
C GLU A 70 8.70 0.43 2.18
N ALA A 71 7.43 0.44 1.79
CA ALA A 71 6.99 0.15 0.42
C ALA A 71 7.65 1.07 -0.62
N VAL A 72 7.71 2.38 -0.33
CA VAL A 72 8.37 3.36 -1.21
C VAL A 72 9.88 3.12 -1.29
N LYS A 73 10.53 2.76 -0.18
CA LYS A 73 11.97 2.42 -0.17
C LYS A 73 12.26 1.17 -0.99
N GLU A 74 11.46 0.11 -0.84
CA GLU A 74 11.57 -1.13 -1.62
C GLU A 74 11.35 -0.87 -3.12
N GLN A 75 10.35 -0.04 -3.45
CA GLN A 75 10.11 0.40 -4.83
C GLN A 75 11.30 1.20 -5.38
N GLN A 76 11.85 2.13 -4.60
CA GLN A 76 13.01 2.93 -5.00
C GLN A 76 14.25 2.06 -5.24
N GLN A 77 14.48 1.04 -4.42
CA GLN A 77 15.56 0.07 -4.63
C GLN A 77 15.38 -0.68 -5.96
N THR A 78 14.16 -1.13 -6.26
CA THR A 78 13.84 -1.80 -7.53
C THR A 78 14.12 -0.88 -8.72
N ILE A 79 13.70 0.39 -8.65
CA ILE A 79 13.97 1.40 -9.68
C ILE A 79 15.47 1.59 -9.89
N SER A 80 16.25 1.71 -8.83
CA SER A 80 17.70 1.90 -8.92
C SER A 80 18.41 0.70 -9.57
N VAL A 81 17.97 -0.53 -9.27
CA VAL A 81 18.48 -1.75 -9.92
C VAL A 81 18.16 -1.75 -11.41
N LEU A 82 16.90 -1.48 -11.78
CA LEU A 82 16.47 -1.44 -13.17
C LEU A 82 17.20 -0.35 -13.97
N GLN A 83 17.41 0.83 -13.40
CA GLN A 83 18.18 1.91 -14.03
C GLN A 83 19.63 1.50 -14.30
N ALA A 84 20.28 0.79 -13.36
CA ALA A 84 21.64 0.30 -13.55
C ALA A 84 21.71 -0.77 -14.65
N GLU A 85 20.73 -1.68 -14.71
CA GLU A 85 20.64 -2.70 -15.76
C GLU A 85 20.43 -2.06 -17.14
N VAL A 86 19.49 -1.12 -17.25
CA VAL A 86 19.25 -0.36 -18.49
C VAL A 86 20.52 0.33 -18.97
N LYS A 87 21.25 1.00 -18.07
CA LYS A 87 22.53 1.64 -18.41
C LYS A 87 23.55 0.62 -18.94
N SER A 88 23.71 -0.52 -18.25
CA SER A 88 24.62 -1.58 -18.68
C SER A 88 24.26 -2.13 -20.07
N LEU A 89 22.97 -2.31 -20.34
CA LEU A 89 22.49 -2.76 -21.66
C LEU A 89 22.75 -1.71 -22.74
N GLN A 90 22.55 -0.43 -22.46
CA GLN A 90 22.85 0.68 -23.38
C GLN A 90 24.34 0.75 -23.74
N ASP A 91 25.22 0.57 -22.75
CA ASP A 91 26.68 0.57 -22.96
C ASP A 91 27.13 -0.61 -23.84
N ARG A 92 26.54 -1.79 -23.63
CA ARG A 92 26.79 -3.00 -24.46
C ARG A 92 26.31 -2.83 -25.90
N VAL A 93 25.12 -2.27 -26.09
CA VAL A 93 24.58 -2.01 -27.44
C VAL A 93 25.46 -1.00 -28.19
N SER A 94 25.87 0.07 -27.52
CA SER A 94 26.72 1.11 -28.12
C SER A 94 28.09 0.57 -28.51
N SER A 95 28.65 -0.33 -27.70
CA SER A 95 29.95 -0.96 -27.96
C SER A 95 29.92 -1.98 -29.12
N ASN A 96 28.75 -2.57 -29.42
CA ASN A 96 28.57 -3.53 -30.52
C ASN A 96 28.24 -2.86 -31.87
N GLN A 97 28.02 -1.53 -31.88
CA GLN A 97 27.73 -0.74 -33.09
C GLN A 97 28.97 0.00 -33.64
N VAL A 98 30.16 -0.23 -33.06
CA VAL A 98 31.45 0.31 -33.49
C VAL A 98 32.29 -0.78 -34.15
#